data_AF-A0A062UWP4-F1
#
_entry.id   AF-A0A062UWP4-F1
#
_cell.length_a   1.000
_cell.length_b   1.000
_cell.length_c   1.000
_cell.angle_alpha   90.00
_cell.angle_beta   90.00
_cell.angle_gamma   90.00
#
_symmetry.space_group_name_H-M   'P 1'
#
loop_
_entity.id
_entity.type
_entity.pdbx_description
1 polymer ?
#
loop_
_entity_poly.entity_id
_entity_poly.type
_entity_poly.pdbx_seq_one_letter_code
_entity_poly.pdbx_strand_id
1 'polypeptide(L)' 'MNEQENVKAVERIYTAFGQGDIPTILNMLAEDIDWLFPGPADIPFAGRYRSREHVGSFLRQSGRP' A
#
# COMPACT_ATOMS: atom_id res chain seq x y z
N MET A 1 -17.31 -3.88 -14.02
CA MET A 1 -16.43 -4.00 -12.84
C MET A 1 -17.17 -4.89 -11.85
N ASN A 2 -16.62 -6.05 -11.53
CA ASN A 2 -17.26 -7.02 -10.64
C ASN A 2 -16.75 -6.82 -9.21
N GLU A 3 -17.64 -6.69 -8.23
CA GLU A 3 -17.26 -6.54 -6.82
C GLU A 3 -16.38 -7.70 -6.33
N GLN A 4 -16.59 -8.90 -6.86
CA GLN A 4 -15.78 -10.06 -6.52
C GLN A 4 -14.36 -10.01 -7.10
N GLU A 5 -14.13 -9.28 -8.19
CA GLU A 5 -12.78 -9.01 -8.71
C GLU A 5 -12.04 -8.02 -7.80
N ASN A 6 -12.74 -7.00 -7.29
CA ASN A 6 -12.18 -6.02 -6.35
C ASN A 6 -11.79 -6.69 -5.03
N VAL A 7 -12.63 -7.57 -4.48
CA VAL A 7 -12.32 -8.34 -3.27
C VAL A 7 -11.05 -9.17 -3.47
N LYS A 8 -10.97 -9.93 -4.58
CA LYS A 8 -9.78 -10.73 -4.90
C LYS A 8 -8.51 -9.89 -5.06
N ALA A 9 -8.64 -8.68 -5.62
CA ALA A 9 -7.50 -7.76 -5.73
C ALA A 9 -7.01 -7.33 -4.34
N VAL A 10 -7.92 -6.96 -3.43
CA VAL A 10 -7.57 -6.56 -2.07
C VAL A 10 -6.97 -7.73 -1.27
N GLU A 11 -7.53 -8.94 -1.36
CA GLU A 11 -6.99 -10.15 -0.70
C GLU A 11 -5.54 -10.46 -1.12
N ARG A 12 -5.24 -10.30 -2.41
CA ARG A 12 -3.88 -10.49 -2.95
C ARG A 12 -2.91 -9.45 -2.40
N ILE A 13 -3.32 -8.18 -2.30
CA ILE A 13 -2.50 -7.12 -1.69
C ILE A 13 -2.17 -7.45 -0.23
N TYR A 14 -3.16 -7.90 0.56
CA TYR A 14 -2.92 -8.29 1.95
C TYR A 14 -2.04 -9.54 2.08
N THR A 15 -2.18 -10.50 1.17
CA THR A 15 -1.31 -11.69 1.12
C THR A 15 0.14 -11.29 0.86
N ALA A 16 0.38 -10.45 -0.13
CA ALA A 16 1.72 -9.93 -0.45
C ALA A 16 2.29 -9.11 0.72
N PHE A 17 1.47 -8.32 1.41
CA PHE A 17 1.87 -7.59 2.61
C PHE A 17 2.31 -8.54 3.74
N GLY A 18 1.55 -9.59 4.03
CA GLY A 18 1.92 -10.59 5.04
C GLY A 18 3.21 -11.36 4.72
N GLN A 19 3.60 -11.42 3.44
CA GLN A 19 4.84 -12.04 2.98
C GLN A 19 6.02 -11.05 2.90
N GLY A 20 5.79 -9.75 3.11
CA GLY A 20 6.79 -8.71 2.87
C GLY A 20 7.09 -8.46 1.39
N ASP A 21 6.26 -8.93 0.47
CA ASP A 21 6.42 -8.77 -0.98
C ASP A 21 5.93 -7.39 -1.45
N ILE A 22 6.73 -6.37 -1.13
CA ILE A 22 6.50 -4.99 -1.54
C ILE A 22 6.42 -4.84 -3.08
N PRO A 23 7.29 -5.48 -3.90
CA PRO A 23 7.17 -5.41 -5.36
C PRO A 23 5.80 -5.83 -5.88
N THR A 24 5.23 -6.93 -5.38
CA THR A 24 3.89 -7.38 -5.79
C THR A 24 2.82 -6.36 -5.40
N ILE A 25 2.87 -5.79 -4.18
CA ILE A 25 1.94 -4.74 -3.77
C ILE A 25 2.00 -3.56 -4.75
N LEU A 26 3.19 -3.03 -5.02
CA LEU A 26 3.36 -1.84 -5.86
C LEU A 26 2.88 -2.06 -7.29
N ASN A 27 3.09 -3.24 -7.87
CA ASN A 27 2.63 -3.57 -9.21
C ASN A 27 1.09 -3.65 -9.32
N MET A 28 0.39 -3.89 -8.20
CA MET A 28 -1.07 -3.94 -8.18
C MET A 28 -1.73 -2.57 -8.02
N LEU A 29 -0.99 -1.55 -7.59
CA LEU A 29 -1.49 -0.19 -7.40
C LEU A 29 -1.54 0.55 -8.74
N ALA A 30 -2.40 1.55 -8.88
CA ALA A 30 -2.34 2.46 -10.03
C ALA A 30 -1.03 3.29 -10.01
N GLU A 31 -0.54 3.72 -11.17
CA GLU A 31 0.67 4.57 -11.25
C GLU A 31 0.47 5.92 -10.54
N ASP A 32 -0.73 6.47 -10.68
CA ASP A 32 -1.22 7.72 -10.11
C ASP A 32 -1.93 7.53 -8.76
N ILE A 33 -1.63 6.43 -8.05
CA ILE A 33 -2.29 6.12 -6.78
C ILE A 33 -2.20 7.28 -5.79
N ASP A 34 -3.33 7.51 -5.11
CA ASP A 34 -3.44 8.40 -3.97
C ASP A 34 -3.73 7.61 -2.70
N TRP A 35 -2.71 7.44 -1.85
CA TRP A 35 -2.77 6.62 -0.65
C TRP A 35 -2.74 7.51 0.60
N LEU A 36 -3.78 7.44 1.43
CA LEU A 36 -3.82 8.15 2.71
C LEU A 36 -3.64 7.16 3.85
N PHE A 37 -2.58 7.35 4.64
CA PHE A 37 -2.47 6.76 5.97
C PHE A 37 -2.85 7.81 7.02
N PRO A 38 -4.10 7.79 7.53
CA PRO A 38 -4.54 8.75 8.54
C PRO A 38 -3.82 8.49 9.87
N GLY A 39 -3.36 9.56 10.53
CA GLY A 39 -2.74 9.48 11.83
C GLY A 39 -2.29 10.86 12.34
N PRO A 40 -1.98 10.98 13.64
CA PRO A 40 -1.35 12.18 14.17
C PRO A 40 0.03 12.42 13.53
N ALA A 41 0.44 13.68 13.49
CA ALA A 41 1.73 14.08 12.91
C ALA A 41 2.94 13.43 13.59
N ASP A 42 2.76 12.92 14.82
CA ASP A 42 3.79 12.22 15.58
C ASP A 42 4.11 10.82 15.03
N ILE A 43 3.26 10.25 14.15
CA ILE A 43 3.57 9.00 13.44
C ILE A 43 4.44 9.35 12.23
N PRO A 44 5.72 8.92 12.17
CA PRO A 44 6.65 9.39 11.13
C PRO A 44 6.22 9.09 9.69
N PHE A 45 5.40 8.06 9.51
CA PHE A 45 4.89 7.60 8.22
C PHE A 45 3.37 7.87 8.05
N ALA A 46 2.77 8.73 8.89
CA ALA A 46 1.42 9.22 8.61
C ALA A 46 1.44 10.31 7.55
N GLY A 47 0.48 10.25 6.62
CA GLY A 47 0.45 11.18 5.50
C GLY A 47 -0.22 10.62 4.25
N ARG A 48 -0.14 11.42 3.19
CA ARG A 48 -0.70 11.12 1.86
C ARG A 48 0.44 10.90 0.87
N TYR A 49 0.42 9.79 0.15
CA TYR A 49 1.45 9.34 -0.78
C TYR A 49 0.86 9.29 -2.20
N ARG A 50 1.48 10.04 -3.12
CA ARG A 50 0.99 10.20 -4.51
C ARG A 50 1.96 9.61 -5.52
N SER A 51 2.09 8.28 -5.51
CA SER A 51 2.77 7.43 -6.51
C SER A 51 3.09 6.08 -5.90
N ARG A 52 3.32 5.07 -6.75
CA ARG A 52 3.86 3.76 -6.30
C ARG A 52 5.18 3.91 -5.55
N GLU A 53 6.05 4.82 -5.98
CA GLU A 53 7.34 5.08 -5.32
C GLU A 53 7.15 5.58 -3.89
N HIS A 54 6.30 6.59 -3.70
CA HIS A 54 6.00 7.14 -2.38
C HIS A 54 5.34 6.11 -1.46
N VAL A 55 4.42 5.28 -1.98
CA VAL A 55 3.82 4.17 -1.24
C VAL A 55 4.87 3.11 -0.88
N GLY A 56 5.82 2.81 -1.76
CA GLY A 56 6.91 1.88 -1.48
C GLY A 56 7.81 2.36 -0.33
N SER A 57 8.07 3.67 -0.25
CA SER A 57 8.78 4.28 0.87
C SER A 57 7.98 4.19 2.18
N PHE A 58 6.65 4.37 2.12
CA PHE A 58 5.76 4.17 3.26
C PHE A 58 5.81 2.71 3.76
N LEU A 59 5.61 1.73 2.87
CA LEU A 59 5.57 0.31 3.22
C LEU A 59 6.87 -0.17 3.87
N ARG A 60 8.03 0.34 3.42
CA ARG A 60 9.33 0.05 4.04
C ARG A 60 9.51 0.68 5.43
N GLN A 61 8.86 1.81 5.70
CA GLN A 61 8.91 2.48 7.01
C GLN A 61 7.90 1.87 8.00
N SER A 62 6.73 1.46 7.51
CA SER A 62 5.66 0.86 8.34
C SER A 62 5.86 -0.63 8.57
N GLY A 63 6.46 -1.35 7.62
CA GLY A 63 6.85 -2.75 7.76
C GLY A 63 8.09 -2.85 8.63
N ARG A 64 7.90 -3.10 9.93
CA ARG A 64 9.03 -3.48 10.79
C ARG A 64 9.61 -4.84 10.37
N PRO A 65 10.92 -5.09 10.59
CA PRO A 65 11.43 -6.46 10.68
C PRO A 65 10.76 -7.23 11.83
#